data_AF-A0A961BK70-F1
#
_entry.id   AF-A0A961BK70-F1
#
_cell.length_a   1.000
_cell.length_b   1.000
_cell.length_c   1.000
_cell.angle_alpha   90.00
_cell.angle_beta   90.00
_cell.angle_gamma   90.00
#
_symmetry.space_group_name_H-M   'P 1'
#
loop_
_entity.id
_entity.type
_entity.pdbx_description
1 polymer ?
#
loop_
_entity_poly.entity_id
_entity_poly.type
_entity_poly.pdbx_seq_one_letter_code
_entity_poly.pdbx_strand_id
1 'polypeptide(L)'
;PRRGVLGSTPSPSLAGRWYPVSSLLSGQRPSDEERALARVQTLLDRYGVVVRDLVRNEGIPGGFSALYPALAGLEDVGTVRRGYFVEGLGGAQFAVPGAVDRLRDSSPDGFTILSVTDPANCFGSVLPWPESGTAVTRRAGARVAIVDGSLVAWMDPSGKRAAVFTDDPTIATEALFALSARHRASTLAEIDGGHAHEHPLAPDLVASGFVRGYKGFTIESANHPQRNPR
;
A
#
# COMPACT_ATOMS: atom_id res chain seq x y z
N PRO A 1 31.79 7.30 -39.75
CA PRO A 1 30.87 6.41 -39.01
C PRO A 1 29.91 7.22 -38.12
N ARG A 2 28.62 7.34 -38.51
CA ARG A 2 27.61 8.05 -37.72
C ARG A 2 27.21 7.20 -36.51
N ARG A 3 27.32 7.77 -35.31
CA ARG A 3 26.85 7.18 -34.04
C ARG A 3 25.33 7.01 -34.12
N GLY A 4 24.83 5.79 -33.93
CA GLY A 4 23.40 5.51 -33.90
C GLY A 4 22.71 6.25 -32.75
N VAL A 5 21.67 7.01 -33.08
CA VAL A 5 20.77 7.61 -32.09
C VAL A 5 19.86 6.49 -31.60
N LEU A 6 20.03 6.08 -30.33
CA LEU A 6 19.04 5.25 -29.65
C LEU A 6 17.81 6.12 -29.41
N GLY A 7 16.80 5.99 -30.27
CA GLY A 7 15.48 6.52 -30.01
C GLY A 7 14.87 5.77 -28.84
N SER A 8 15.03 6.27 -27.62
CA SER A 8 14.18 5.88 -26.51
C SER A 8 12.92 6.72 -26.59
N THR A 9 11.85 6.21 -27.21
CA THR A 9 10.52 6.62 -26.78
C THR A 9 10.40 6.21 -25.31
N PRO A 10 10.36 7.15 -24.35
CA PRO A 10 10.17 6.77 -22.96
C PRO A 10 8.84 6.03 -22.83
N SER A 11 8.82 4.97 -22.02
CA SER A 11 7.58 4.28 -21.63
C SER A 11 6.55 5.33 -21.17
N PRO A 12 5.26 5.20 -21.51
CA PRO A 12 4.21 6.13 -21.08
C PRO A 12 4.11 6.30 -19.55
N SER A 13 4.79 5.44 -18.77
CA SER A 13 4.96 5.54 -17.33
C SER A 13 5.99 6.59 -16.84
N LEU A 14 6.72 7.25 -17.74
CA LEU A 14 7.81 8.19 -17.42
C LEU A 14 7.53 9.59 -17.97
N ALA A 15 6.34 10.16 -17.73
CA ALA A 15 6.09 11.57 -18.00
C ALA A 15 7.04 12.45 -17.16
N GLY A 16 7.89 13.25 -17.80
CA GLY A 16 8.86 14.12 -17.12
C GLY A 16 10.11 14.39 -17.97
N ARG A 17 10.91 15.39 -17.58
CA ARG A 17 12.25 15.61 -18.15
C ARG A 17 13.25 14.73 -17.42
N TRP A 18 13.61 13.62 -18.03
CA TRP A 18 14.65 12.72 -17.54
C TRP A 18 16.00 13.16 -18.09
N TYR A 19 16.97 13.35 -17.21
CA TYR A 19 18.35 13.64 -17.59
C TYR A 19 19.23 12.46 -17.18
N PRO A 20 20.14 11.99 -18.05
CA PRO A 20 21.08 10.95 -17.68
C PRO A 20 21.99 11.46 -16.56
N VAL A 21 21.87 10.89 -15.37
CA VAL A 21 22.70 11.23 -14.19
C VAL A 21 24.16 10.80 -14.39
N SER A 22 24.46 10.03 -15.45
CA SER A 22 25.83 9.61 -15.77
C SER A 22 26.81 10.77 -15.95
N SER A 23 26.35 11.96 -16.34
CA SER A 23 27.19 13.17 -16.43
C SER A 23 27.39 13.90 -15.10
N LEU A 24 26.58 13.58 -14.07
CA LEU A 24 26.70 14.12 -12.71
C LEU A 24 27.56 13.23 -11.81
N LEU A 25 27.74 11.95 -12.18
CA LEU A 25 28.64 11.04 -11.48
C LEU A 25 30.08 11.37 -11.89
N SER A 26 30.94 11.65 -10.90
CA SER A 26 32.37 11.96 -11.06
C SER A 26 33.23 10.76 -11.53
N GLY A 27 32.64 9.79 -12.22
CA GLY A 27 33.30 8.58 -12.70
C GLY A 27 33.44 7.46 -11.65
N GLN A 28 33.22 7.74 -10.36
CA GLN A 28 33.21 6.72 -9.32
C GLN A 28 31.83 6.03 -9.27
N ARG A 29 31.82 4.73 -9.55
CA ARG A 29 30.62 3.90 -9.38
C ARG A 29 30.59 3.34 -7.96
N PRO A 30 29.43 3.39 -7.29
CA PRO A 30 29.29 2.73 -6.00
C PRO A 30 29.60 1.23 -6.09
N SER A 31 30.39 0.74 -5.15
CA SER A 31 30.64 -0.68 -4.92
C SER A 31 29.33 -1.45 -4.68
N ASP A 32 29.38 -2.78 -4.80
CA ASP A 32 28.21 -3.62 -4.50
C ASP A 32 27.77 -3.46 -3.03
N GLU A 33 28.73 -3.29 -2.11
CA GLU A 33 28.49 -3.07 -0.68
C GLU A 33 27.78 -1.74 -0.41
N GLU A 34 28.26 -0.64 -0.99
CA GLU A 34 27.60 0.67 -0.87
C GLU A 34 26.17 0.64 -1.44
N ARG A 35 25.95 -0.08 -2.55
CA ARG A 35 24.61 -0.26 -3.12
C ARG A 35 23.71 -1.11 -2.24
N ALA A 36 24.24 -2.17 -1.63
CA ALA A 36 23.50 -3.02 -0.71
C ALA A 36 23.09 -2.23 0.54
N LEU A 37 24.01 -1.47 1.12
CA LEU A 37 23.75 -0.61 2.29
C LEU A 37 22.67 0.45 1.99
N ALA A 38 22.78 1.17 0.88
CA ALA A 38 21.80 2.18 0.49
C ALA A 38 20.39 1.58 0.28
N ARG A 39 20.30 0.37 -0.30
CA ARG A 39 19.04 -0.36 -0.43
C ARG A 39 18.48 -0.76 0.92
N VAL A 40 19.31 -1.29 1.82
CA VAL A 40 18.90 -1.65 3.18
C VAL A 40 18.35 -0.44 3.93
N GLN A 41 19.04 0.70 3.87
CA GLN A 41 18.57 1.96 4.48
C GLN A 41 17.21 2.37 3.90
N THR A 42 17.05 2.36 2.57
CA THR A 42 15.78 2.67 1.92
C THR A 42 14.64 1.76 2.40
N LEU A 43 14.90 0.46 2.56
CA LEU A 43 13.89 -0.49 3.02
C LEU A 43 13.55 -0.28 4.51
N LEU A 44 14.56 -0.01 5.36
CA LEU A 44 14.35 0.29 6.77
C LEU A 44 13.56 1.59 6.96
N ASP A 45 13.86 2.64 6.20
CA ASP A 45 13.15 3.92 6.26
C ASP A 45 11.71 3.77 5.79
N ARG A 46 11.46 2.98 4.75
CA ARG A 46 10.12 2.77 4.19
C ARG A 46 9.25 1.88 5.08
N TYR A 47 9.80 0.80 5.60
CA TYR A 47 9.01 -0.28 6.22
C TYR A 47 9.23 -0.43 7.72
N GLY A 48 10.27 0.15 8.29
CA GLY A 48 10.68 -0.03 9.69
C GLY A 48 11.26 -1.42 10.01
N VAL A 49 10.74 -2.46 9.34
CA VAL A 49 11.17 -3.86 9.45
C VAL A 49 11.47 -4.41 8.05
N VAL A 50 12.64 -5.02 7.89
CA VAL A 50 13.06 -5.69 6.66
C VAL A 50 12.96 -7.20 6.84
N VAL A 51 12.21 -7.84 5.94
CA VAL A 51 12.03 -9.30 5.90
C VAL A 51 12.30 -9.85 4.50
N ARG A 52 12.59 -11.14 4.40
CA ARG A 52 12.88 -11.80 3.11
C ARG A 52 11.79 -11.62 2.06
N ASP A 53 10.52 -11.79 2.43
CA ASP A 53 9.40 -11.71 1.49
C ASP A 53 9.22 -10.30 0.91
N LEU A 54 9.50 -9.28 1.73
CA LEU A 54 9.50 -7.88 1.33
C LEU A 54 10.60 -7.58 0.30
N VAL A 55 11.83 -8.06 0.54
CA VAL A 55 12.93 -7.90 -0.41
C VAL A 55 12.64 -8.60 -1.74
N ARG A 56 11.96 -9.75 -1.71
CA ARG A 56 11.49 -10.43 -2.93
C ARG A 56 10.46 -9.58 -3.68
N ASN A 57 9.49 -9.00 -2.98
CA ASN A 57 8.44 -8.19 -3.57
C ASN A 57 8.96 -6.87 -4.19
N GLU A 58 10.00 -6.27 -3.60
CA GLU A 58 10.71 -5.11 -4.14
C GLU A 58 11.58 -5.45 -5.37
N GLY A 59 11.71 -6.74 -5.74
CA GLY A 59 12.46 -7.16 -6.91
C GLY A 59 13.96 -6.87 -6.82
N ILE A 60 14.52 -6.83 -5.61
CA ILE A 60 15.93 -6.50 -5.40
C ILE A 60 16.82 -7.56 -6.08
N PRO A 61 17.73 -7.16 -7.00
CA PRO A 61 18.67 -8.09 -7.62
C PRO A 61 19.50 -8.86 -6.59
N GLY A 62 19.56 -10.19 -6.72
CA GLY A 62 20.22 -11.08 -5.76
C GLY A 62 19.39 -11.37 -4.50
N GLY A 63 18.21 -10.75 -4.36
CA GLY A 63 17.27 -10.99 -3.28
C GLY A 63 17.84 -10.67 -1.90
N PHE A 64 17.29 -11.33 -0.87
CA PHE A 64 17.69 -11.11 0.52
C PHE A 64 19.16 -11.43 0.79
N SER A 65 19.72 -12.47 0.15
CA SER A 65 21.11 -12.87 0.34
C SER A 65 22.11 -11.78 -0.07
N ALA A 66 21.77 -10.97 -1.08
CA ALA A 66 22.60 -9.84 -1.50
C ALA A 66 22.60 -8.68 -0.49
N LEU A 67 21.58 -8.57 0.36
CA LEU A 67 21.47 -7.53 1.38
C LEU A 67 21.92 -8.00 2.78
N TYR A 68 21.98 -9.32 2.99
CA TYR A 68 22.28 -9.90 4.30
C TYR A 68 23.62 -9.43 4.90
N PRO A 69 24.74 -9.33 4.16
CA PRO A 69 25.99 -8.84 4.73
C PRO A 69 25.89 -7.40 5.27
N ALA A 70 25.16 -6.52 4.58
CA ALA A 70 24.92 -5.16 5.04
C ALA A 70 24.01 -5.13 6.28
N LEU A 71 22.96 -5.95 6.32
CA LEU A 71 22.09 -6.09 7.49
C LEU A 71 22.85 -6.63 8.72
N ALA A 72 23.70 -7.63 8.53
CA ALA A 72 24.55 -8.19 9.59
C ALA A 72 25.56 -7.15 10.10
N GLY A 73 26.22 -6.42 9.20
CA GLY A 73 27.13 -5.35 9.60
C GLY A 73 26.43 -4.22 10.38
N LEU A 74 25.19 -3.88 9.99
CA LEU A 74 24.37 -2.92 10.74
C LEU A 74 23.91 -3.46 12.10
N GLU A 75 23.71 -4.77 12.24
CA GLU A 75 23.42 -5.43 13.51
C GLU A 75 24.64 -5.38 14.44
N ASP A 76 25.84 -5.69 13.92
CA ASP A 76 27.10 -5.70 14.67
C ASP A 76 27.39 -4.33 15.31
N VAL A 77 27.08 -3.23 14.60
CA VAL A 77 27.23 -1.85 15.12
C VAL A 77 25.98 -1.34 15.87
N GLY A 78 24.96 -2.18 16.03
CA GLY A 78 23.74 -1.85 16.79
C GLY A 78 22.76 -0.89 16.12
N THR A 79 22.91 -0.62 14.82
CA THR A 79 21.98 0.24 14.05
C THR A 79 20.66 -0.45 13.77
N VAL A 80 20.67 -1.78 13.65
CA VAL A 80 19.47 -2.61 13.56
C VAL A 80 19.54 -3.73 14.59
N ARG A 81 18.39 -4.37 14.85
CA ARG A 81 18.30 -5.59 15.65
C ARG A 81 17.65 -6.68 14.83
N ARG A 82 18.20 -7.89 14.89
CA ARG A 82 17.55 -9.08 14.35
C ARG A 82 16.60 -9.68 15.39
N GLY A 83 15.43 -10.10 14.95
CA GLY A 83 14.43 -10.68 15.85
C GLY A 83 13.16 -11.12 15.13
N TYR A 84 12.14 -11.46 15.92
CA TYR A 84 10.79 -11.73 15.43
C TYR A 84 9.90 -10.55 15.83
N PHE A 85 9.57 -9.69 14.87
CA PHE A 85 8.81 -8.46 15.13
C PHE A 85 7.38 -8.56 14.61
N VAL A 86 7.18 -9.26 13.49
CA VAL A 86 5.87 -9.40 12.83
C VAL A 86 5.53 -10.89 12.70
N GLU A 87 4.35 -11.26 13.18
CA GLU A 87 3.80 -12.61 13.05
C GLU A 87 3.46 -12.96 11.59
N GLY A 88 3.53 -14.25 11.24
CA GLY A 88 3.17 -14.73 9.90
C GLY A 88 4.21 -14.47 8.81
N LEU A 89 5.29 -13.74 9.12
CA LEU A 89 6.42 -13.49 8.21
C LEU A 89 7.62 -14.37 8.56
N GLY A 90 8.50 -14.59 7.57
CA GLY A 90 9.71 -15.40 7.74
C GLY A 90 10.61 -14.93 8.89
N GLY A 91 11.35 -15.87 9.50
CA GLY A 91 12.06 -15.61 10.77
C GLY A 91 13.30 -14.72 10.72
N ALA A 92 13.84 -14.43 9.54
CA ALA A 92 14.91 -13.44 9.41
C ALA A 92 14.29 -12.05 9.23
N GLN A 93 14.15 -11.32 10.33
CA GLN A 93 13.64 -9.95 10.34
C GLN A 93 14.64 -9.01 11.02
N PHE A 94 14.82 -7.83 10.44
CA PHE A 94 15.70 -6.79 10.95
C PHE A 94 14.91 -5.50 11.11
N ALA A 95 15.04 -4.84 12.25
CA ALA A 95 14.33 -3.58 12.50
C ALA A 95 15.26 -2.55 13.13
N VAL A 96 14.98 -1.26 12.89
CA VAL A 96 15.66 -0.17 13.59
C VAL A 96 15.26 -0.21 15.07
N PRO A 97 16.19 0.04 16.04
CA PRO A 97 15.82 0.20 17.44
C PRO A 97 14.67 1.18 17.63
N GLY A 98 13.73 0.82 18.51
CA GLY A 98 12.53 1.61 18.76
C GLY A 98 11.51 1.63 17.62
N ALA A 99 11.69 0.91 16.51
CA ALA A 99 10.64 0.80 15.47
C ALA A 99 9.34 0.22 16.04
N VAL A 100 9.45 -0.80 16.89
CA VAL A 100 8.31 -1.41 17.58
C VAL A 100 7.71 -0.45 18.61
N ASP A 101 8.54 0.30 19.34
CA ASP A 101 8.06 1.25 20.34
C ASP A 101 7.30 2.41 19.69
N ARG A 102 7.81 2.94 18.56
CA ARG A 102 7.09 3.94 17.74
C ARG A 102 5.73 3.44 17.24
N LEU A 103 5.62 2.15 16.91
CA LEU A 103 4.35 1.55 16.51
C LEU A 103 3.37 1.40 17.69
N ARG A 104 3.89 1.20 18.91
CA ARG A 104 3.06 1.15 20.13
C ARG A 104 2.58 2.53 20.54
N ASP A 105 3.41 3.55 20.32
CA ASP A 105 3.12 4.94 20.68
C ASP A 105 2.28 5.66 19.61
N SER A 106 2.16 5.10 18.40
CA SER A 106 1.34 5.70 17.35
C SER A 106 -0.13 5.64 17.74
N SER A 107 -0.76 6.81 17.84
CA SER A 107 -2.20 6.89 18.07
C SER A 107 -2.95 6.72 16.74
N PRO A 108 -4.08 6.02 16.75
CA PRO A 108 -5.03 5.95 15.64
C PRO A 108 -5.42 7.32 15.07
N ASP A 109 -5.08 7.58 13.80
CA ASP A 109 -5.55 8.76 13.06
C ASP A 109 -6.47 8.33 11.91
N GLY A 110 -7.72 8.00 12.25
CA GLY A 110 -8.81 7.77 11.29
C GLY A 110 -8.48 6.78 10.16
N PHE A 111 -9.05 7.02 8.98
CA PHE A 111 -8.82 6.18 7.80
C PHE A 111 -7.63 6.65 6.99
N THR A 112 -6.74 5.70 6.68
CA THR A 112 -5.76 5.88 5.61
C THR A 112 -6.27 5.21 4.34
N ILE A 113 -6.49 6.00 3.28
CA ILE A 113 -6.86 5.50 1.96
C ILE A 113 -5.61 5.43 1.08
N LEU A 114 -5.26 4.23 0.63
CA LEU A 114 -4.11 4.00 -0.24
C LEU A 114 -4.54 3.44 -1.59
N SER A 115 -3.73 3.71 -2.63
CA SER A 115 -3.76 2.86 -3.81
C SER A 115 -3.36 1.44 -3.41
N VAL A 116 -3.99 0.42 -3.98
CA VAL A 116 -3.56 -0.96 -3.73
C VAL A 116 -2.12 -1.21 -4.19
N THR A 117 -1.65 -0.45 -5.19
CA THR A 117 -0.26 -0.52 -5.68
C THR A 117 0.69 0.40 -4.93
N ASP A 118 0.23 1.10 -3.90
CA ASP A 118 1.09 1.96 -3.09
C ASP A 118 2.12 1.10 -2.33
N PRO A 119 3.41 1.52 -2.26
CA PRO A 119 4.42 0.82 -1.47
C PRO A 119 4.09 0.71 0.02
N ALA A 120 3.30 1.64 0.58
CA ALA A 120 2.84 1.58 1.97
C ALA A 120 1.73 0.52 2.19
N ASN A 121 1.09 0.02 1.13
CA ASN A 121 0.13 -1.08 1.24
C ASN A 121 0.84 -2.44 1.27
N CYS A 122 0.93 -3.04 2.45
CA CYS A 122 1.49 -4.37 2.67
C CYS A 122 0.54 -5.53 2.33
N PHE A 123 -0.77 -5.29 2.22
CA PHE A 123 -1.77 -6.32 1.93
C PHE A 123 -1.75 -6.76 0.46
N GLY A 124 -1.82 -8.07 0.25
CA GLY A 124 -1.64 -8.70 -1.06
C GLY A 124 -0.20 -8.65 -1.59
N SER A 125 0.77 -8.17 -0.80
CA SER A 125 2.21 -8.30 -1.12
C SER A 125 2.91 -9.16 -0.08
N VAL A 126 3.22 -8.59 1.07
CA VAL A 126 3.97 -9.24 2.15
C VAL A 126 2.98 -9.85 3.14
N LEU A 127 1.84 -9.18 3.36
CA LEU A 127 0.72 -9.72 4.10
C LEU A 127 -0.30 -10.33 3.13
N PRO A 128 -0.92 -11.48 3.46
CA PRO A 128 -2.00 -12.03 2.66
C PRO A 128 -3.21 -11.08 2.68
N TRP A 129 -4.10 -11.25 1.70
CA TRP A 129 -5.43 -10.67 1.81
C TRP A 129 -6.21 -11.39 2.92
N PRO A 130 -6.98 -10.68 3.76
CA PRO A 130 -7.97 -11.31 4.59
C PRO A 130 -9.02 -12.02 3.72
N GLU A 131 -9.70 -13.01 4.30
CA GLU A 131 -10.80 -13.69 3.61
C GLU A 131 -11.91 -12.71 3.25
N SER A 132 -12.50 -12.86 2.07
CA SER A 132 -13.63 -12.06 1.60
C SER A 132 -14.48 -12.86 0.63
N GLY A 133 -15.76 -12.47 0.50
CA GLY A 133 -16.69 -13.09 -0.45
C GLY A 133 -16.44 -12.71 -1.92
N THR A 134 -15.45 -11.86 -2.20
CA THR A 134 -15.13 -11.40 -3.55
C THR A 134 -13.63 -11.50 -3.84
N ALA A 135 -13.25 -11.67 -5.11
CA ALA A 135 -11.85 -11.76 -5.49
C ALA A 135 -11.15 -10.39 -5.39
N VAL A 136 -10.30 -10.23 -4.38
CA VAL A 136 -9.49 -9.03 -4.13
C VAL A 136 -8.15 -9.13 -4.87
N THR A 137 -7.73 -8.06 -5.54
CA THR A 137 -6.52 -8.08 -6.40
C THR A 137 -5.67 -6.83 -6.30
N ARG A 138 -4.36 -6.96 -6.56
CA ARG A 138 -3.41 -5.81 -6.67
C ARG A 138 -3.43 -5.13 -8.02
N ARG A 139 -4.61 -4.72 -8.49
CA ARG A 139 -4.77 -4.04 -9.77
C ARG A 139 -4.67 -2.52 -9.62
N ALA A 140 -3.91 -1.87 -10.49
CA ALA A 140 -3.82 -0.41 -10.54
C ALA A 140 -5.21 0.25 -10.64
N GLY A 141 -5.41 1.31 -9.86
CA GLY A 141 -6.69 2.02 -9.74
C GLY A 141 -7.59 1.52 -8.61
N ALA A 142 -7.37 0.29 -8.11
CA ALA A 142 -8.03 -0.20 -6.90
C ALA A 142 -7.48 0.51 -5.65
N ARG A 143 -8.28 0.60 -4.60
CA ARG A 143 -7.93 1.28 -3.35
C ARG A 143 -8.29 0.44 -2.13
N VAL A 144 -7.59 0.70 -1.03
CA VAL A 144 -7.84 0.11 0.29
C VAL A 144 -8.04 1.20 1.32
N ALA A 145 -8.89 0.90 2.30
CA ALA A 145 -9.03 1.67 3.53
C ALA A 145 -8.41 0.88 4.67
N ILE A 146 -7.57 1.55 5.45
CA ILE A 146 -6.87 0.98 6.61
C ILE A 146 -7.18 1.84 7.83
N VAL A 147 -7.47 1.20 8.95
CA VAL A 147 -7.61 1.82 10.28
C VAL A 147 -6.69 1.05 11.21
N ASP A 148 -5.77 1.75 11.86
CA ASP A 148 -4.86 1.19 12.88
C ASP A 148 -4.07 -0.03 12.41
N GLY A 149 -3.64 0.00 11.14
CA GLY A 149 -2.93 -1.10 10.51
C GLY A 149 -3.82 -2.26 10.05
N SER A 150 -5.10 -2.28 10.43
CA SER A 150 -6.07 -3.25 9.94
C SER A 150 -6.68 -2.80 8.62
N LEU A 151 -6.65 -3.69 7.62
CA LEU A 151 -7.41 -3.51 6.39
C LEU A 151 -8.89 -3.61 6.71
N VAL A 152 -9.69 -2.58 6.39
CA VAL A 152 -11.12 -2.56 6.71
C VAL A 152 -12.01 -2.61 5.46
N ALA A 153 -11.52 -2.13 4.32
CA ALA A 153 -12.23 -2.27 3.06
C ALA A 153 -11.29 -2.22 1.84
N TRP A 154 -11.74 -2.81 0.74
CA TRP A 154 -11.13 -2.72 -0.58
C TRP A 154 -12.18 -2.30 -1.61
N MET A 155 -11.76 -1.54 -2.62
CA MET A 155 -12.61 -1.17 -3.75
C MET A 155 -11.88 -1.37 -5.06
N ASP A 156 -12.58 -1.97 -6.01
CA ASP A 156 -12.05 -2.25 -7.34
C ASP A 156 -11.79 -0.96 -8.15
N PRO A 157 -11.00 -1.01 -9.23
CA PRO A 157 -10.69 0.18 -10.01
C PRO A 157 -11.92 0.90 -10.59
N SER A 158 -13.02 0.18 -10.83
CA SER A 158 -14.25 0.77 -11.35
C SER A 158 -15.13 1.43 -10.28
N GLY A 159 -14.86 1.18 -9.00
CA GLY A 159 -15.68 1.67 -7.89
C GLY A 159 -17.04 0.96 -7.78
N LYS A 160 -17.21 -0.19 -8.45
CA LYS A 160 -18.47 -0.94 -8.49
C LYS A 160 -18.50 -2.11 -7.52
N ARG A 161 -17.33 -2.64 -7.17
CA ARG A 161 -17.20 -3.84 -6.34
C ARG A 161 -16.32 -3.50 -5.14
N ALA A 162 -16.79 -3.86 -3.96
CA ALA A 162 -16.04 -3.69 -2.73
C ALA A 162 -16.01 -4.98 -1.91
N ALA A 163 -15.02 -5.05 -1.03
CA ALA A 163 -14.92 -6.06 0.02
C ALA A 163 -14.80 -5.34 1.37
N VAL A 164 -15.46 -5.86 2.40
CA VAL A 164 -15.37 -5.35 3.77
C VAL A 164 -14.68 -6.41 4.64
N PHE A 165 -13.80 -5.97 5.53
CA PHE A 165 -12.98 -6.85 6.37
C PHE A 165 -13.08 -6.51 7.86
N THR A 166 -14.13 -5.77 8.23
CA THR A 166 -14.42 -5.40 9.62
C THR A 166 -15.87 -5.78 9.95
N ASP A 167 -16.08 -6.24 11.18
CA ASP A 167 -17.42 -6.55 11.69
C ASP A 167 -18.13 -5.29 12.24
N ASP A 168 -17.43 -4.16 12.34
CA ASP A 168 -18.03 -2.89 12.75
C ASP A 168 -18.72 -2.21 11.54
N PRO A 169 -20.06 -2.14 11.52
CA PRO A 169 -20.80 -1.57 10.40
C PRO A 169 -20.56 -0.06 10.22
N THR A 170 -20.19 0.65 11.28
CA THR A 170 -19.85 2.08 11.23
C THR A 170 -18.54 2.27 10.47
N ILE A 171 -17.50 1.54 10.87
CA ILE A 171 -16.18 1.59 10.21
C ILE A 171 -16.30 1.13 8.75
N ALA A 172 -17.04 0.05 8.49
CA ALA A 172 -17.27 -0.44 7.14
C ALA A 172 -17.93 0.61 6.25
N THR A 173 -19.00 1.24 6.72
CA THR A 173 -19.76 2.25 5.98
C THR A 173 -18.92 3.50 5.70
N GLU A 174 -18.21 4.01 6.71
CA GLU A 174 -17.31 5.16 6.56
C GLU A 174 -16.16 4.87 5.58
N ALA A 175 -15.58 3.67 5.64
CA ALA A 175 -14.55 3.23 4.70
C ALA A 175 -15.08 3.19 3.25
N LEU A 176 -16.26 2.60 3.02
CA LEU A 176 -16.89 2.51 1.70
C LEU A 176 -17.24 3.90 1.14
N PHE A 177 -17.67 4.82 2.00
CA PHE A 177 -17.90 6.21 1.64
C PHE A 177 -16.59 6.91 1.24
N ALA A 178 -15.55 6.82 2.08
CA ALA A 178 -14.25 7.43 1.83
C ALA A 178 -13.59 6.89 0.55
N LEU A 179 -13.72 5.59 0.29
CA LEU A 179 -13.27 4.95 -0.95
C LEU A 179 -14.06 5.47 -2.15
N SER A 180 -15.39 5.48 -2.07
CA SER A 180 -16.26 5.95 -3.16
C SER A 180 -15.97 7.40 -3.53
N ALA A 181 -15.72 8.28 -2.55
CA ALA A 181 -15.41 9.70 -2.75
C ALA A 181 -14.15 9.95 -3.61
N ARG A 182 -13.26 8.95 -3.72
CA ARG A 182 -12.06 9.03 -4.57
C ARG A 182 -12.31 8.62 -6.02
N HIS A 183 -13.52 8.18 -6.35
CA HIS A 183 -13.96 7.88 -7.72
C HIS A 183 -14.81 9.05 -8.25
N ARG A 184 -14.56 9.50 -9.49
CA ARG A 184 -15.30 10.63 -10.09
C ARG A 184 -16.80 10.38 -10.24
N ALA A 185 -17.17 9.11 -10.44
CA ALA A 185 -18.53 8.60 -10.45
C ALA A 185 -18.46 7.10 -10.19
N SER A 186 -18.90 6.65 -9.01
CA SER A 186 -19.00 5.23 -8.67
C SER A 186 -20.45 4.86 -8.39
N THR A 187 -20.82 3.66 -8.83
CA THR A 187 -22.04 2.99 -8.42
C THR A 187 -21.62 1.70 -7.76
N LEU A 188 -21.61 1.68 -6.43
CA LEU A 188 -21.31 0.50 -5.62
C LEU A 188 -22.42 -0.53 -5.83
N ALA A 189 -22.15 -1.52 -6.66
CA ALA A 189 -23.09 -2.53 -7.12
C ALA A 189 -22.97 -3.85 -6.36
N GLU A 190 -21.74 -4.20 -5.92
CA GLU A 190 -21.43 -5.45 -5.25
C GLU A 190 -20.62 -5.19 -3.98
N ILE A 191 -21.00 -5.85 -2.88
CA ILE A 191 -20.25 -5.88 -1.61
C ILE A 191 -20.10 -7.36 -1.22
N ASP A 192 -18.86 -7.79 -0.98
CA ASP A 192 -18.52 -9.15 -0.55
C ASP A 192 -19.09 -10.26 -1.47
N GLY A 193 -19.16 -9.98 -2.77
CA GLY A 193 -19.66 -10.93 -3.77
C GLY A 193 -21.17 -10.91 -3.99
N GLY A 194 -21.92 -10.24 -3.12
CA GLY A 194 -23.37 -10.09 -3.19
C GLY A 194 -23.83 -8.73 -3.72
N HIS A 195 -25.09 -8.62 -4.13
CA HIS A 195 -25.65 -7.36 -4.60
C HIS A 195 -25.74 -6.34 -3.45
N ALA A 196 -25.24 -5.12 -3.66
CA ALA A 196 -25.06 -4.14 -2.57
C ALA A 196 -26.38 -3.81 -1.84
N HIS A 197 -27.52 -3.80 -2.54
CA HIS A 197 -28.83 -3.55 -1.92
C HIS A 197 -29.29 -4.64 -0.93
N GLU A 198 -28.76 -5.85 -1.06
CA GLU A 198 -29.09 -6.99 -0.21
C GLU A 198 -28.10 -7.13 0.94
N HIS A 199 -27.02 -6.34 0.92
CA HIS A 199 -25.99 -6.38 1.95
C HIS A 199 -26.53 -5.80 3.28
N PRO A 200 -26.14 -6.36 4.45
CA PRO A 200 -26.57 -5.84 5.76
C PRO A 200 -26.27 -4.34 5.98
N LEU A 201 -25.22 -3.81 5.34
CA LEU A 201 -24.84 -2.39 5.40
C LEU A 201 -25.74 -1.46 4.56
N ALA A 202 -26.69 -1.97 3.79
CA ALA A 202 -27.54 -1.17 2.92
C ALA A 202 -28.26 0.00 3.63
N PRO A 203 -28.83 -0.17 4.85
CA PRO A 203 -29.43 0.94 5.59
C PRO A 203 -28.39 2.00 6.00
N ASP A 204 -27.21 1.59 6.47
CA ASP A 204 -26.14 2.48 6.94
C ASP A 204 -25.51 3.26 5.78
N LEU A 205 -25.39 2.65 4.61
CA LEU A 205 -24.96 3.33 3.38
C LEU A 205 -25.91 4.48 3.03
N VAL A 206 -27.23 4.27 3.12
CA VAL A 206 -28.20 5.35 2.88
C VAL A 206 -28.07 6.45 3.94
N ALA A 207 -27.94 6.07 5.22
CA ALA A 207 -27.79 7.03 6.31
C ALA A 207 -26.50 7.87 6.21
N SER A 208 -25.43 7.31 5.63
CA SER A 208 -24.15 7.99 5.40
C SER A 208 -24.09 8.84 4.13
N GLY A 209 -25.18 8.90 3.35
CA GLY A 209 -25.32 9.79 2.20
C GLY A 209 -25.22 9.12 0.83
N PHE A 210 -25.20 7.79 0.76
CA PHE A 210 -25.40 7.12 -0.52
C PHE A 210 -26.87 7.22 -0.97
N VAL A 211 -27.05 7.45 -2.27
CA VAL A 211 -28.36 7.41 -2.93
C VAL A 211 -28.57 6.02 -3.52
N ARG A 212 -29.72 5.42 -3.24
CA ARG A 212 -30.11 4.11 -3.80
C ARG A 212 -30.53 4.28 -5.27
N GLY A 213 -29.70 3.80 -6.19
CA GLY A 213 -30.00 3.72 -7.61
C GLY A 213 -30.37 2.31 -8.06
N TYR A 214 -30.80 2.15 -9.31
CA TYR A 214 -31.23 0.83 -9.84
C TYR A 214 -30.10 -0.22 -9.85
N LYS A 215 -28.85 0.18 -10.15
CA LYS A 215 -27.70 -0.71 -10.29
C LYS A 215 -26.83 -0.84 -9.02
N GLY A 216 -27.22 -0.20 -7.92
CA GLY A 216 -26.40 -0.10 -6.71
C GLY A 216 -26.56 1.24 -6.00
N PHE A 217 -25.59 1.56 -5.14
CA PHE A 217 -25.54 2.81 -4.40
C PHE A 217 -24.59 3.81 -5.07
N THR A 218 -25.02 5.06 -5.20
CA THR A 218 -24.22 6.14 -5.78
C THR A 218 -23.95 7.22 -4.74
N ILE A 219 -22.78 7.86 -4.81
CA ILE A 219 -22.53 9.09 -4.08
C ILE A 219 -22.55 10.27 -5.06
N GLU A 220 -23.13 11.39 -4.66
CA GLU A 220 -22.92 12.65 -5.36
C GLU A 220 -21.67 13.31 -4.80
N SER A 221 -20.69 13.61 -5.66
CA SER A 221 -19.39 14.18 -5.28
C SER A 221 -19.47 15.53 -4.52
N ALA A 222 -20.67 16.11 -4.36
CA ALA A 222 -20.94 17.38 -3.69
C ALA A 222 -21.28 17.27 -2.19
N ASN A 223 -21.56 16.06 -1.67
CA ASN A 223 -22.05 15.86 -0.29
C ASN A 223 -21.04 15.18 0.64
N HIS A 224 -19.76 15.57 0.59
CA HIS A 224 -18.83 15.21 1.66
C HIS A 224 -19.00 16.22 2.80
N PRO A 225 -19.62 15.87 3.95
CA PRO A 225 -19.53 16.72 5.12
C PRO A 225 -18.05 16.78 5.51
N GLN A 226 -17.40 17.92 5.27
CA GLN A 226 -16.07 18.17 5.78
C GLN A 226 -16.14 18.08 7.32
N ARG A 227 -15.72 16.96 7.88
CA ARG A 227 -15.41 16.90 9.30
C ARG A 227 -14.05 17.56 9.45
N ASN A 228 -14.06 18.83 9.87
CA ASN A 228 -12.85 19.57 10.23
C ASN A 228 -12.00 18.71 11.16
N PRO A 229 -10.69 18.52 10.90
CA PRO A 229 -9.81 17.95 11.89
C PRO A 229 -9.76 18.91 13.09
N ARG A 230 -10.02 18.38 14.29
CA ARG A 230 -9.64 19.04 15.54
C ARG A 230 -8.23 18.61 15.90
#